data_AF-A0A354ZHN1-F1
#
_entry.id   AF-A0A354ZHN1-F1
#
_cell.length_a   1.000
_cell.length_b   1.000
_cell.length_c   1.000
_cell.angle_alpha   90.00
_cell.angle_beta   90.00
_cell.angle_gamma   90.00
#
_symmetry.space_group_name_H-M   'P 1'
#
loop_
_entity.id
_entity.type
_entity.pdbx_description
1 polymer ?
#
loop_
_entity_poly.entity_id
_entity_poly.type
_entity_poly.pdbx_seq_one_letter_code
_entity_poly.pdbx_strand_id
1 'polypeptide(L)'
;MAAALPETECFSFRTHEMRWGGCRPVTSEAWDRAKPVDLAVAARQLGRTLGGRVVAVARRCSHRQPQVLVTYPLVHGAGRGGGPGRCCGSGCDCDSGAERDSGRDLAPSLAPFPTVFWLTCPHVRTAVSSLESHGMIEEMRRRIREDEVFAEEYGEANRRYAAQRGGLLDVADRARLQMGRQVDGQVDGRMDGPGADLLRVISESGVGGIADWAGVRCLHMNVADYMAGNANPVGELCVWRLAEDGTGLECADGRCVPARVAAINAGSNSAKALVADVVERPGRGFGLGSRCRSRTSQGRSSGFGRWLVFRVASGVRITGLGRGLEQTGRLSEDGRAKTVEALDMFAAMARELGATRIWATATAAARRAVELGDDGGVRALK
;
A
#
# COMPACT_ATOMS: atom_id res chain seq x y z
N MET A 1 -32.32 49.34 -7.89
CA MET A 1 -32.96 48.67 -9.04
C MET A 1 -32.01 47.60 -9.51
N ALA A 2 -32.48 46.35 -9.51
CA ALA A 2 -31.70 45.14 -9.76
C ALA A 2 -31.20 45.09 -11.20
N ALA A 3 -29.93 44.72 -11.40
CA ALA A 3 -29.41 44.32 -12.70
C ALA A 3 -29.53 42.81 -12.83
N ALA A 4 -30.15 42.37 -13.93
CA ALA A 4 -30.58 41.01 -14.20
C ALA A 4 -29.41 40.01 -14.26
N LEU A 5 -29.63 38.83 -13.69
CA LEU A 5 -28.82 37.62 -13.91
C LEU A 5 -29.19 37.05 -15.29
N PRO A 6 -28.22 36.73 -16.17
CA PRO A 6 -28.53 36.01 -17.39
C PRO A 6 -28.87 34.55 -17.08
N GLU A 7 -29.85 34.08 -17.85
CA GLU A 7 -30.62 32.88 -17.67
C GLU A 7 -29.79 31.59 -17.79
N THR A 8 -30.33 30.56 -17.14
CA THR A 8 -29.96 29.16 -17.19
C THR A 8 -29.74 28.64 -18.61
N GLU A 9 -28.48 28.40 -18.99
CA GLU A 9 -28.17 27.45 -20.07
C GLU A 9 -28.06 26.05 -19.49
N CYS A 10 -29.09 25.27 -19.78
CA CYS A 10 -29.11 23.82 -19.66
C CYS A 10 -28.02 23.26 -20.59
N PHE A 11 -26.82 22.98 -20.07
CA PHE A 11 -25.73 22.43 -20.88
C PHE A 11 -26.08 21.02 -21.34
N SER A 12 -26.43 20.95 -22.62
CA SER A 12 -26.71 19.75 -23.38
C SER A 12 -25.49 18.82 -23.40
N PHE A 13 -25.71 17.60 -22.93
CA PHE A 13 -24.80 16.47 -23.08
C PHE A 13 -24.70 16.10 -24.57
N ARG A 14 -23.66 16.59 -25.26
CA ARG A 14 -22.93 15.91 -26.36
C ARG A 14 -22.07 16.91 -27.15
N THR A 15 -20.76 16.88 -26.92
CA THR A 15 -19.76 17.06 -27.97
C THR A 15 -18.59 16.12 -27.70
N HIS A 16 -18.47 15.11 -28.56
CA HIS A 16 -17.44 14.06 -28.60
C HIS A 16 -16.00 14.57 -28.91
N GLU A 17 -15.65 15.81 -28.56
CA GLU A 17 -14.42 16.48 -29.02
C GLU A 17 -13.53 17.10 -27.92
N MET A 18 -13.66 16.63 -26.68
CA MET A 18 -12.58 16.77 -25.68
C MET A 18 -12.15 15.39 -25.17
N ARG A 19 -11.63 14.56 -26.09
CA ARG A 19 -10.80 13.42 -25.70
C ARG A 19 -9.51 13.98 -25.11
N TRP A 20 -9.35 13.93 -23.79
CA TRP A 20 -8.02 13.95 -23.20
C TRP A 20 -7.19 12.89 -23.93
N GLY A 21 -6.02 13.30 -24.46
CA GLY A 21 -5.27 12.64 -25.53
C GLY A 21 -5.25 11.10 -25.48
N GLY A 22 -5.32 10.50 -26.67
CA GLY A 22 -5.48 9.05 -26.91
C GLY A 22 -4.83 8.14 -25.88
N CYS A 23 -5.67 7.41 -25.13
CA CYS A 23 -5.26 6.31 -24.27
C CYS A 23 -4.73 5.17 -25.15
N ARG A 24 -3.41 5.09 -25.32
CA ARG A 24 -2.74 3.84 -25.68
C ARG A 24 -3.02 2.82 -24.56
N PRO A 25 -3.28 1.54 -24.86
CA PRO A 25 -3.41 0.53 -23.82
C PRO A 25 -2.13 0.50 -22.98
N VAL A 26 -2.26 0.77 -21.68
CA VAL A 26 -1.14 0.74 -20.73
C VAL A 26 -0.74 -0.73 -20.56
N THR A 27 0.40 -1.11 -21.15
CA THR A 27 1.01 -2.42 -20.96
C THR A 27 1.64 -2.49 -19.57
N SER A 28 1.83 -3.70 -19.03
CA SER A 28 2.48 -3.92 -17.72
C SER A 28 3.90 -3.35 -17.60
N GLU A 29 4.54 -3.00 -18.72
CA GLU A 29 5.87 -2.37 -18.78
C GLU A 29 5.85 -0.88 -18.43
N ALA A 30 4.69 -0.24 -18.37
CA ALA A 30 4.56 1.20 -18.11
C ALA A 30 4.47 1.58 -16.62
N TRP A 31 4.37 0.62 -15.70
CA TRP A 31 4.21 0.90 -14.27
C TRP A 31 5.50 0.74 -13.48
N ASP A 32 5.72 1.64 -12.52
CA ASP A 32 6.85 1.59 -11.61
C ASP A 32 6.83 0.31 -10.78
N ARG A 33 7.96 -0.41 -10.71
CA ARG A 33 8.11 -1.52 -9.76
C ARG A 33 7.87 -1.03 -8.33
N ALA A 34 7.02 -1.73 -7.59
CA ALA A 34 6.74 -1.40 -6.19
C ALA A 34 7.97 -1.65 -5.31
N LYS A 35 8.41 -0.62 -4.58
CA LYS A 35 9.53 -0.70 -3.63
C LYS A 35 9.00 -1.11 -2.24
N PRO A 36 9.85 -1.68 -1.36
CA PRO A 36 9.44 -2.02 0.01
C PRO A 36 8.83 -0.86 0.80
N VAL A 37 9.33 0.37 0.59
CA VAL A 37 8.76 1.58 1.22
C VAL A 37 7.35 1.90 0.70
N ASP A 38 7.07 1.66 -0.58
CA ASP A 38 5.73 1.85 -1.17
C ASP A 38 4.72 0.92 -0.49
N LEU A 39 5.10 -0.34 -0.26
CA LEU A 39 4.25 -1.33 0.41
C LEU A 39 3.97 -0.94 1.86
N ALA A 40 4.97 -0.41 2.56
CA ALA A 40 4.79 0.09 3.93
C ALA A 40 3.88 1.32 3.98
N VAL A 41 4.05 2.27 3.07
CA VAL A 41 3.19 3.45 2.95
C VAL A 41 1.77 3.01 2.61
N ALA A 42 1.56 2.14 1.64
CA ALA A 42 0.24 1.62 1.27
C ALA A 42 -0.43 0.89 2.44
N ALA A 43 0.29 0.06 3.19
CA ALA A 43 -0.24 -0.58 4.38
C ALA A 43 -0.69 0.45 5.44
N ARG A 44 0.11 1.50 5.66
CA ARG A 44 -0.24 2.62 6.55
C ARG A 44 -1.47 3.39 6.04
N GLN A 45 -1.52 3.72 4.75
CA GLN A 45 -2.65 4.38 4.09
C GLN A 45 -3.96 3.59 4.23
N LEU A 46 -3.88 2.26 4.14
CA LEU A 46 -5.03 1.36 4.31
C LEU A 46 -5.36 1.06 5.78
N GLY A 47 -4.46 1.38 6.71
CA GLY A 47 -4.61 1.06 8.13
C GLY A 47 -4.49 -0.44 8.44
N ARG A 48 -3.96 -1.25 7.52
CA ARG A 48 -3.83 -2.71 7.67
C ARG A 48 -2.70 -3.26 6.82
N THR A 49 -2.27 -4.49 7.11
CA THR A 49 -1.35 -5.21 6.23
C THR A 49 -1.99 -5.51 4.87
N LEU A 50 -1.18 -5.56 3.82
CA LEU A 50 -1.63 -5.89 2.47
C LEU A 50 -1.97 -7.39 2.40
N GLY A 51 -3.17 -7.72 1.90
CA GLY A 51 -3.64 -9.10 1.80
C GLY A 51 -3.27 -9.82 0.51
N GLY A 52 -2.64 -9.13 -0.45
CA GLY A 52 -2.25 -9.69 -1.75
C GLY A 52 -0.87 -9.24 -2.18
N ARG A 53 -0.29 -9.96 -3.16
CA ARG A 53 1.00 -9.61 -3.74
C ARG A 53 0.84 -8.36 -4.60
N VAL A 54 1.63 -7.33 -4.33
CA VAL A 54 1.70 -6.11 -5.14
C VAL A 54 2.88 -6.24 -6.08
N VAL A 55 2.67 -5.93 -7.36
CA VAL A 55 3.71 -6.04 -8.39
C VAL A 55 4.25 -4.68 -8.81
N ALA A 56 3.41 -3.64 -8.83
CA ALA A 56 3.77 -2.31 -9.29
C ALA A 56 2.95 -1.20 -8.61
N VAL A 57 3.33 0.05 -8.86
CA VAL A 57 2.59 1.27 -8.53
C VAL A 57 2.12 1.88 -9.84
N ALA A 58 0.82 1.87 -10.09
CA ALA A 58 0.25 2.41 -11.33
C ALA A 58 0.21 3.94 -11.32
N ARG A 59 0.00 4.55 -10.15
CA ARG A 59 -0.05 6.01 -10.01
C ARG A 59 0.50 6.49 -8.67
N ARG A 60 1.24 7.58 -8.71
CA ARG A 60 1.73 8.33 -7.55
C ARG A 60 1.12 9.72 -7.51
N CYS A 61 0.92 10.26 -6.31
CA CYS A 61 0.56 11.66 -6.11
C CYS A 61 1.78 12.59 -6.27
N SER A 62 1.53 13.90 -6.20
CA SER A 62 2.56 14.96 -6.16
C SER A 62 3.60 14.76 -5.04
N HIS A 63 3.19 14.17 -3.91
CA HIS A 63 4.08 13.80 -2.79
C HIS A 63 4.86 12.49 -3.03
N ARG A 64 4.82 11.94 -4.25
CA ARG A 64 5.47 10.69 -4.70
C ARG A 64 5.00 9.42 -3.98
N GLN A 65 3.88 9.49 -3.26
CA GLN A 65 3.30 8.34 -2.55
C GLN A 65 2.31 7.58 -3.45
N PRO A 66 2.17 6.25 -3.28
CA PRO A 66 1.25 5.47 -4.08
C PRO A 66 -0.20 5.94 -3.87
N GLN A 67 -0.90 6.20 -4.98
CA GLN A 67 -2.35 6.37 -5.03
C GLN A 67 -3.04 5.08 -5.47
N VAL A 68 -2.47 4.42 -6.48
CA VAL A 68 -2.98 3.17 -7.05
C VAL A 68 -1.85 2.15 -7.14
N LEU A 69 -2.06 0.99 -6.54
CA LEU A 69 -1.19 -0.17 -6.66
C LEU A 69 -1.71 -1.13 -7.73
N VAL A 70 -0.79 -1.93 -8.29
CA VAL A 70 -1.11 -3.07 -9.16
C VAL A 70 -0.91 -4.35 -8.36
N THR A 71 -1.96 -5.15 -8.24
CA THR A 71 -1.96 -6.40 -7.50
C THR A 71 -1.96 -7.62 -8.39
N TYR A 72 -1.22 -8.63 -7.96
CA TYR A 72 -1.21 -9.93 -8.60
C TYR A 72 -2.58 -10.60 -8.45
N PRO A 73 -3.09 -11.31 -9.48
CA PRO A 73 -4.46 -11.84 -9.47
C PRO A 73 -4.73 -12.96 -8.46
N LEU A 74 -3.69 -13.59 -7.91
CA LEU A 74 -3.82 -14.74 -7.00
C LEU A 74 -3.36 -14.39 -5.59
N VAL A 75 -4.08 -14.95 -4.61
CA VAL A 75 -3.68 -15.00 -3.20
C VAL A 75 -3.86 -16.40 -2.64
N HIS A 76 -3.02 -16.72 -1.66
CA HIS A 76 -3.22 -17.90 -0.84
C HIS A 76 -4.39 -17.62 0.10
N GLY A 77 -5.48 -18.38 -0.04
CA GLY A 77 -6.58 -18.34 0.90
C GLY A 77 -6.06 -18.67 2.29
N ALA A 78 -6.46 -17.89 3.29
CA ALA A 78 -6.49 -18.41 4.64
C ALA A 78 -7.38 -19.65 4.56
N GLY A 79 -6.83 -20.84 4.81
CA GLY A 79 -7.63 -22.05 4.89
C GLY A 79 -8.87 -21.73 5.73
N ARG A 80 -10.05 -22.18 5.32
CA ARG A 80 -11.24 -22.14 6.15
C ARG A 80 -10.94 -23.00 7.39
N GLY A 81 -10.22 -22.46 8.36
CA GLY A 81 -10.23 -22.98 9.71
C GLY A 81 -11.67 -22.89 10.14
N GLY A 82 -12.31 -24.06 10.31
CA GLY A 82 -13.60 -24.13 10.94
C GLY A 82 -13.54 -23.26 12.18
N GLY A 83 -14.36 -22.20 12.22
CA GLY A 83 -14.59 -21.52 13.48
C GLY A 83 -15.00 -22.57 14.51
N PRO A 84 -14.67 -22.40 15.80
CA PRO A 84 -15.18 -23.30 16.83
C PRO A 84 -16.69 -23.37 16.61
N GLY A 85 -17.19 -24.59 16.37
CA GLY A 85 -18.59 -24.83 16.06
C GLY A 85 -19.44 -24.06 17.07
N ARG A 86 -20.42 -23.30 16.58
CA ARG A 86 -21.48 -22.82 17.45
C ARG A 86 -22.12 -24.08 18.02
N CYS A 87 -21.84 -24.42 19.27
CA CYS A 87 -22.73 -25.25 20.05
C CYS A 87 -24.03 -24.45 20.19
N CYS A 88 -24.96 -24.69 19.28
CA CYS A 88 -26.33 -24.23 19.46
C CYS A 88 -27.00 -25.16 20.47
N GLY A 89 -27.13 -24.68 21.70
CA GLY A 89 -28.17 -25.15 22.62
C GLY A 89 -27.95 -26.52 23.26
N SER A 90 -28.43 -26.62 24.48
CA SER A 90 -28.50 -27.81 25.33
C SER A 90 -29.14 -29.02 24.65
N GLY A 91 -28.44 -30.15 24.61
CA GLY A 91 -29.04 -31.47 24.37
C GLY A 91 -28.49 -32.25 23.16
N CYS A 92 -27.18 -32.47 23.07
CA CYS A 92 -26.64 -33.47 22.14
C CYS A 92 -25.72 -34.46 22.89
N ASP A 93 -26.21 -35.68 23.06
CA ASP A 93 -25.47 -36.83 23.57
C ASP A 93 -24.40 -37.23 22.55
N CYS A 94 -23.13 -36.99 22.89
CA CYS A 94 -22.00 -37.40 22.07
C CYS A 94 -21.50 -38.78 22.50
N ASP A 95 -22.19 -39.83 22.06
CA ASP A 95 -21.62 -41.18 22.01
C ASP A 95 -22.03 -41.86 20.69
N SER A 96 -21.24 -41.61 19.65
CA SER A 96 -21.21 -42.43 18.43
C SER A 96 -19.89 -42.17 17.72
N GLY A 97 -19.05 -43.19 17.73
CA GLY A 97 -17.76 -43.21 17.06
C GLY A 97 -17.90 -43.11 15.55
N ALA A 98 -17.95 -41.87 15.04
CA ALA A 98 -17.52 -41.58 13.69
C ALA A 98 -16.02 -41.27 13.76
N GLU A 99 -15.21 -42.16 13.19
CA GLU A 99 -13.79 -41.96 12.96
C GLU A 99 -13.57 -40.55 12.40
N ARG A 100 -12.81 -39.75 13.13
CA ARG A 100 -12.32 -38.47 12.64
C ARG A 100 -11.37 -38.78 11.50
N ASP A 101 -11.90 -38.71 10.29
CA ASP A 101 -11.10 -38.62 9.08
C ASP A 101 -10.18 -37.41 9.24
N SER A 102 -8.94 -37.73 9.63
CA SER A 102 -7.82 -36.81 9.72
C SER A 102 -6.99 -36.90 8.44
N GLY A 103 -7.68 -37.09 7.30
CA GLY A 103 -7.23 -36.88 5.94
C GLY A 103 -6.83 -35.43 5.70
N ARG A 104 -5.59 -35.14 6.11
CA ARG A 104 -4.84 -33.94 5.79
C ARG A 104 -4.58 -33.92 4.29
N ASP A 105 -5.10 -32.89 3.63
CA ASP A 105 -4.33 -32.09 2.67
C ASP A 105 -4.87 -30.67 2.65
N LEU A 106 -4.45 -29.89 3.66
CA LEU A 106 -4.63 -28.43 3.68
C LEU A 106 -3.63 -27.78 2.70
N ALA A 107 -3.75 -28.09 1.41
CA ALA A 107 -3.14 -27.26 0.39
C ALA A 107 -3.77 -25.85 0.50
N PRO A 108 -2.97 -24.77 0.55
CA PRO A 108 -3.53 -23.43 0.64
C PRO A 108 -4.41 -23.20 -0.58
N SER A 109 -5.73 -23.09 -0.37
CA SER A 109 -6.69 -22.88 -1.44
C SER A 109 -6.38 -21.54 -2.11
N LEU A 110 -5.92 -21.53 -3.36
CA LEU A 110 -5.75 -20.30 -4.12
C LEU A 110 -7.10 -19.62 -4.31
N ALA A 111 -7.11 -18.30 -4.20
CA ALA A 111 -8.30 -17.48 -4.41
C ALA A 111 -7.96 -16.26 -5.28
N PRO A 112 -8.94 -15.73 -6.04
CA PRO A 112 -8.71 -14.55 -6.85
C PRO A 112 -8.63 -13.32 -5.94
N PHE A 113 -7.57 -12.54 -6.07
CA PHE A 113 -7.52 -11.23 -5.41
C PHE A 113 -8.58 -10.31 -6.05
N PRO A 114 -9.36 -9.55 -5.27
CA PRO A 114 -10.60 -8.91 -5.75
C PRO A 114 -10.39 -7.80 -6.79
N THR A 115 -9.18 -7.27 -6.93
CA THR A 115 -8.90 -6.20 -7.90
C THR A 115 -7.49 -6.28 -8.51
N VAL A 116 -7.28 -5.70 -9.68
CA VAL A 116 -5.95 -5.44 -10.25
C VAL A 116 -5.43 -4.09 -9.77
N PHE A 117 -6.28 -3.07 -9.80
CA PHE A 117 -5.93 -1.70 -9.43
C PHE A 117 -6.49 -1.38 -8.05
N TRP A 118 -5.60 -1.31 -7.06
CA TRP A 118 -5.98 -1.08 -5.69
C TRP A 118 -5.75 0.39 -5.30
N LEU A 119 -6.84 1.14 -5.14
CA LEU A 119 -6.79 2.50 -4.61
C LEU A 119 -6.38 2.49 -3.13
N THR A 120 -5.25 3.10 -2.80
CA THR A 120 -4.70 3.11 -1.43
C THR A 120 -4.75 4.48 -0.78
N CYS A 121 -4.59 5.57 -1.55
CA CYS A 121 -4.50 6.92 -1.00
C CYS A 121 -5.72 7.27 -0.13
N PRO A 122 -5.53 7.66 1.14
CA PRO A 122 -6.63 7.90 2.05
C PRO A 122 -7.44 9.15 1.66
N HIS A 123 -6.84 10.14 0.99
CA HIS A 123 -7.56 11.30 0.43
C HIS A 123 -8.58 10.85 -0.62
N VAL A 124 -8.10 10.20 -1.68
CA VAL A 124 -8.95 9.77 -2.80
C VAL A 124 -9.98 8.73 -2.34
N ARG A 125 -9.60 7.80 -1.47
CA ARG A 125 -10.54 6.81 -0.92
C ARG A 125 -11.69 7.46 -0.16
N THR A 126 -11.41 8.44 0.70
CA THR A 126 -12.45 9.18 1.43
C THR A 126 -13.33 9.97 0.47
N ALA A 127 -12.74 10.65 -0.52
CA ALA A 127 -13.48 11.40 -1.54
C ALA A 127 -14.44 10.49 -2.32
N VAL A 128 -13.95 9.35 -2.82
CA VAL A 128 -14.77 8.37 -3.54
C VAL A 128 -15.83 7.74 -2.63
N SER A 129 -15.52 7.43 -1.37
CA SER A 129 -16.53 6.98 -0.40
C SER A 129 -17.63 8.01 -0.15
N SER A 130 -17.33 9.31 -0.25
CA SER A 130 -18.33 10.36 -0.18
C SER A 130 -19.28 10.30 -1.38
N LEU A 131 -18.75 10.13 -2.60
CA LEU A 131 -19.58 9.95 -3.80
C LEU A 131 -20.49 8.72 -3.68
N GLU A 132 -19.97 7.60 -3.20
CA GLU A 132 -20.77 6.39 -2.96
C GLU A 132 -21.90 6.66 -1.96
N SER A 133 -21.62 7.38 -0.88
CA SER A 133 -22.60 7.72 0.16
C SER A 133 -23.69 8.66 -0.36
N HIS A 134 -23.40 9.46 -1.39
CA HIS A 134 -24.36 10.32 -2.08
C HIS A 134 -25.14 9.59 -3.20
N GLY A 135 -25.04 8.26 -3.30
CA GLY A 135 -25.86 7.46 -4.21
C GLY A 135 -25.29 7.30 -5.63
N MET A 136 -24.05 7.75 -5.87
CA MET A 136 -23.46 7.73 -7.22
C MET A 136 -23.32 6.32 -7.79
N ILE A 137 -23.24 5.26 -6.97
CA ILE A 137 -23.28 3.87 -7.48
C ILE A 137 -24.59 3.58 -8.23
N GLU A 138 -25.74 3.96 -7.67
CA GLU A 138 -27.02 3.71 -8.33
C GLU A 138 -27.19 4.60 -9.56
N GLU A 139 -26.66 5.83 -9.51
CA GLU A 139 -26.58 6.69 -10.70
C GLU A 139 -25.79 6.03 -11.83
N MET A 140 -24.62 5.44 -11.54
CA MET A 140 -23.82 4.75 -12.55
C MET A 140 -24.57 3.55 -13.13
N ARG A 141 -25.21 2.74 -12.27
CA ARG A 141 -26.00 1.58 -12.72
C ARG A 141 -27.18 2.00 -13.59
N ARG A 142 -27.89 3.05 -13.20
CA ARG A 142 -28.97 3.63 -13.99
C ARG A 142 -28.44 4.08 -15.36
N ARG A 143 -27.32 4.80 -15.38
CA ARG A 143 -26.68 5.27 -16.60
C ARG A 143 -26.26 4.13 -17.53
N ILE A 144 -25.66 3.07 -16.99
CA ILE A 144 -25.32 1.84 -17.76
C ILE A 144 -26.57 1.17 -18.35
N ARG A 145 -27.73 1.25 -17.68
CA ARG A 145 -28.99 0.70 -18.21
C ARG A 145 -29.63 1.57 -19.29
N GLU A 146 -29.51 2.88 -19.18
CA GLU A 146 -30.27 3.84 -19.98
C GLU A 146 -29.48 4.44 -21.15
N ASP A 147 -28.15 4.46 -21.08
CA ASP A 147 -27.25 5.04 -22.07
C ASP A 147 -26.42 3.92 -22.73
N GLU A 148 -26.81 3.55 -23.96
CA GLU A 148 -26.18 2.47 -24.73
C GLU A 148 -24.68 2.73 -25.00
N VAL A 149 -24.30 3.99 -25.24
CA VAL A 149 -22.90 4.36 -25.51
C VAL A 149 -22.07 4.18 -24.24
N PHE A 150 -22.58 4.67 -23.10
CA PHE A 150 -21.90 4.50 -21.81
C PHE A 150 -21.77 3.01 -21.42
N ALA A 151 -22.80 2.22 -21.72
CA ALA A 151 -22.79 0.78 -21.49
C ALA A 151 -21.74 0.06 -22.33
N GLU A 152 -21.61 0.42 -23.62
CA GLU A 152 -20.59 -0.13 -24.51
C GLU A 152 -19.17 0.23 -24.04
N GLU A 153 -18.92 1.50 -23.71
CA GLU A 153 -17.63 1.96 -23.18
C GLU A 153 -17.25 1.27 -21.87
N TYR A 154 -18.23 1.06 -20.96
CA TYR A 154 -18.00 0.32 -19.73
C TYR A 154 -17.75 -1.17 -19.98
N GLY A 155 -18.44 -1.76 -20.97
CA GLY A 155 -18.17 -3.12 -21.44
C GLY A 155 -16.74 -3.28 -21.97
N GLU A 156 -16.24 -2.31 -22.75
CA GLU A 156 -14.85 -2.27 -23.19
C GLU A 156 -13.85 -2.12 -22.03
N ALA A 157 -14.18 -1.27 -21.05
CA ALA A 157 -13.38 -1.13 -19.83
C ALA A 157 -13.24 -2.48 -19.10
N ASN A 158 -14.34 -3.22 -18.94
CA ASN A 158 -14.33 -4.54 -18.32
C ASN A 158 -13.53 -5.57 -19.13
N ARG A 159 -13.65 -5.60 -20.47
CA ARG A 159 -12.81 -6.46 -21.35
C ARG A 159 -11.33 -6.19 -21.14
N ARG A 160 -10.94 -4.92 -21.16
CA ARG A 160 -9.55 -4.51 -20.98
C ARG A 160 -9.01 -4.87 -19.61
N TYR A 161 -9.80 -4.61 -18.57
CA TYR A 161 -9.44 -4.96 -17.20
C TYR A 161 -9.24 -6.48 -17.04
N ALA A 162 -10.14 -7.30 -17.60
CA ALA A 162 -10.04 -8.75 -17.54
C ALA A 162 -8.80 -9.27 -18.29
N ALA A 163 -8.51 -8.70 -19.47
CA ALA A 163 -7.29 -9.00 -20.23
C ALA A 163 -6.00 -8.62 -19.45
N GLN A 164 -5.96 -7.44 -18.83
CA GLN A 164 -4.84 -7.01 -17.98
C GLN A 164 -4.68 -7.93 -16.77
N ARG A 165 -5.79 -8.32 -16.12
CA ARG A 165 -5.78 -9.24 -14.99
C ARG A 165 -5.23 -10.61 -15.38
N GLY A 166 -5.69 -11.19 -16.47
CA GLY A 166 -5.17 -12.45 -16.99
C GLY A 166 -3.70 -12.36 -17.43
N GLY A 167 -3.30 -11.21 -17.99
CA GLY A 167 -1.92 -10.94 -18.41
C GLY A 167 -0.91 -10.81 -17.26
N LEU A 168 -1.37 -10.52 -16.04
CA LEU A 168 -0.51 -10.45 -14.87
C LEU A 168 -0.09 -11.81 -14.33
N LEU A 169 -0.78 -12.91 -14.66
CA LEU A 169 -0.39 -14.25 -14.24
C LEU A 169 0.96 -14.63 -14.86
N ASP A 170 1.87 -15.16 -14.03
CA ASP A 170 3.09 -15.74 -14.56
C ASP A 170 2.82 -17.09 -15.25
N VAL A 171 3.80 -17.56 -16.05
CA VAL A 171 3.67 -18.78 -16.84
C VAL A 171 3.38 -20.00 -15.96
N ALA A 172 3.99 -20.07 -14.78
CA ALA A 172 3.82 -21.20 -13.87
C ALA A 172 2.41 -21.25 -13.28
N ASP A 173 1.90 -20.12 -12.79
CA ASP A 173 0.56 -20.03 -12.24
C ASP A 173 -0.52 -20.18 -13.31
N ARG A 174 -0.31 -19.62 -14.51
CA ARG A 174 -1.22 -19.86 -15.64
C ARG A 174 -1.29 -21.35 -16.00
N ALA A 175 -0.14 -22.02 -16.12
CA ALA A 175 -0.08 -23.44 -16.43
C ALA A 175 -0.75 -24.28 -15.33
N ARG A 176 -0.51 -23.95 -14.04
CA ARG A 176 -1.17 -24.61 -12.90
C ARG A 176 -2.69 -24.49 -12.95
N LEU A 177 -3.22 -23.31 -13.28
CA LEU A 177 -4.67 -23.12 -13.36
C LEU A 177 -5.30 -23.82 -14.57
N GLN A 178 -4.57 -23.90 -15.69
CA GLN A 178 -5.02 -24.59 -16.90
C GLN A 178 -5.03 -26.13 -16.76
N MET A 179 -4.13 -26.70 -15.95
CA MET A 179 -3.99 -28.15 -15.80
C MET A 179 -4.97 -28.79 -14.80
N GLY A 180 -5.85 -28.02 -14.15
CA GLY A 180 -6.79 -28.57 -13.14
C GLY A 180 -6.10 -29.00 -11.84
N ARG A 181 -6.85 -29.63 -10.92
CA ARG A 181 -6.30 -30.10 -9.63
C ARG A 181 -5.79 -31.53 -9.82
N GLN A 182 -4.48 -31.74 -9.76
CA GLN A 182 -3.93 -33.10 -9.75
C GLN A 182 -4.25 -33.77 -8.40
N VAL A 183 -5.12 -34.76 -8.40
CA VAL A 183 -5.39 -35.64 -7.24
C VAL A 183 -4.76 -37.00 -7.56
N ASP A 184 -3.89 -37.48 -6.68
CA ASP A 184 -3.28 -38.82 -6.74
C ASP A 184 -2.60 -39.19 -8.08
N GLY A 185 -1.86 -38.25 -8.68
CA GLY A 185 -1.05 -38.51 -9.87
C GLY A 185 -1.85 -38.75 -11.16
N GLN A 186 -3.18 -38.74 -11.11
CA GLN A 186 -4.04 -38.70 -12.29
C GLN A 186 -4.40 -37.26 -12.64
N VAL A 187 -4.16 -36.89 -13.89
CA VAL A 187 -4.72 -35.66 -14.47
C VAL A 187 -6.20 -35.92 -14.65
N ASP A 188 -7.06 -35.20 -13.93
CA ASP A 188 -8.47 -35.16 -14.28
C ASP A 188 -8.58 -34.43 -15.62
N GLY A 189 -8.61 -35.18 -16.73
CA GLY A 189 -8.71 -34.62 -18.09
C GLY A 189 -10.00 -33.84 -18.38
N ARG A 190 -10.72 -33.38 -17.35
CA ARG A 190 -11.85 -32.46 -17.43
C ARG A 190 -11.31 -31.04 -17.43
N MET A 191 -11.62 -30.27 -18.49
CA MET A 191 -11.35 -28.84 -18.53
C MET A 191 -12.17 -28.02 -17.51
N ASP A 192 -13.04 -28.68 -16.72
CA ASP A 192 -14.01 -28.06 -15.81
C ASP A 192 -13.71 -28.43 -14.34
N GLY A 193 -12.57 -27.96 -13.83
CA GLY A 193 -12.17 -28.13 -12.42
C GLY A 193 -12.11 -26.80 -11.64
N PRO A 194 -11.94 -26.82 -10.30
CA PRO A 194 -11.87 -25.61 -9.47
C PRO A 194 -10.78 -24.60 -9.89
N GLY A 195 -9.71 -25.08 -10.56
CA GLY A 195 -8.66 -24.24 -11.14
C GLY A 195 -9.07 -23.56 -12.46
N ALA A 196 -9.86 -24.25 -13.30
CA ALA A 196 -10.41 -23.69 -14.53
C ALA A 196 -11.48 -22.63 -14.25
N ASP A 197 -12.32 -22.85 -13.23
CA ASP A 197 -13.25 -21.83 -12.71
C ASP A 197 -12.52 -20.59 -12.22
N LEU A 198 -11.38 -20.77 -11.55
CA LEU A 198 -10.56 -19.65 -11.07
C LEU A 198 -9.91 -18.90 -12.23
N LEU A 199 -9.39 -19.60 -13.25
CA LEU A 199 -8.81 -18.97 -14.44
C LEU A 199 -9.86 -18.19 -15.22
N ARG A 200 -11.06 -18.74 -15.37
CA ARG A 200 -12.21 -18.08 -15.99
C ARG A 200 -12.55 -16.80 -15.24
N VAL A 201 -12.70 -16.86 -13.91
CA VAL A 201 -12.93 -15.66 -13.09
C VAL A 201 -11.81 -14.63 -13.29
N ILE A 202 -10.54 -15.03 -13.29
CA ILE A 202 -9.41 -14.11 -13.47
C ILE A 202 -9.42 -13.45 -14.84
N SER A 203 -9.81 -14.19 -15.88
CA SER A 203 -9.66 -13.77 -17.28
C SER A 203 -10.92 -13.14 -17.88
N GLU A 204 -12.08 -13.33 -17.26
CA GLU A 204 -13.38 -12.91 -17.81
C GLU A 204 -14.20 -12.01 -16.88
N SER A 205 -13.84 -11.89 -15.60
CA SER A 205 -14.55 -10.96 -14.71
C SER A 205 -14.04 -9.54 -14.86
N GLY A 206 -14.99 -8.60 -14.92
CA GLY A 206 -14.71 -7.17 -15.03
C GLY A 206 -14.19 -6.55 -13.73
N VAL A 207 -14.24 -5.23 -13.67
CA VAL A 207 -13.80 -4.46 -12.52
C VAL A 207 -14.52 -4.92 -11.25
N GLY A 208 -13.75 -5.30 -10.23
CA GLY A 208 -14.28 -5.83 -8.96
C GLY A 208 -14.77 -7.27 -8.97
N GLY A 209 -14.44 -8.03 -10.02
CA GLY A 209 -14.74 -9.46 -10.09
C GLY A 209 -16.20 -9.76 -10.43
N ILE A 210 -16.88 -8.83 -11.07
CA ILE A 210 -18.29 -8.96 -11.42
C ILE A 210 -18.40 -9.74 -12.73
N ALA A 211 -19.19 -10.81 -12.71
CA ALA A 211 -19.50 -11.60 -13.90
C ALA A 211 -20.52 -10.89 -14.81
N ASP A 212 -21.48 -10.18 -14.22
CA ASP A 212 -22.39 -9.28 -14.92
C ASP A 212 -21.73 -7.92 -15.17
N TRP A 213 -21.38 -7.63 -16.41
CA TRP A 213 -20.67 -6.41 -16.77
C TRP A 213 -21.53 -5.15 -16.74
N ALA A 214 -22.84 -5.27 -16.51
CA ALA A 214 -23.69 -4.13 -16.18
C ALA A 214 -23.58 -3.72 -14.70
N GLY A 215 -22.95 -4.55 -13.86
CA GLY A 215 -22.79 -4.30 -12.44
C GLY A 215 -21.71 -3.28 -12.09
N VAL A 216 -22.02 -2.38 -11.15
CA VAL A 216 -21.02 -1.57 -10.43
C VAL A 216 -21.12 -1.92 -8.95
N ARG A 217 -20.07 -2.54 -8.38
CA ARG A 217 -20.03 -2.94 -6.97
C ARG A 217 -19.55 -1.80 -6.06
N CYS A 218 -18.47 -1.13 -6.45
CA CYS A 218 -17.94 0.04 -5.78
C CYS A 218 -17.27 0.98 -6.79
N LEU A 219 -17.17 2.26 -6.45
CA LEU A 219 -16.53 3.28 -7.26
C LEU A 219 -15.01 3.25 -7.09
N HIS A 220 -14.48 2.80 -5.95
CA HIS A 220 -13.02 2.79 -5.70
C HIS A 220 -12.24 2.00 -6.77
N MET A 221 -12.78 0.87 -7.22
CA MET A 221 -12.10 0.01 -8.21
C MET A 221 -12.14 0.62 -9.61
N ASN A 222 -13.26 1.26 -9.99
CA ASN A 222 -13.39 1.96 -11.27
C ASN A 222 -12.52 3.23 -11.31
N VAL A 223 -12.49 3.98 -10.21
CA VAL A 223 -11.58 5.12 -10.06
C VAL A 223 -10.13 4.67 -10.10
N ALA A 224 -9.77 3.56 -9.43
CA ALA A 224 -8.43 3.01 -9.48
C ALA A 224 -8.01 2.62 -10.91
N ASP A 225 -8.91 1.96 -11.64
CA ASP A 225 -8.71 1.54 -13.03
C ASP A 225 -8.47 2.74 -13.96
N TYR A 226 -9.33 3.75 -13.88
CA TYR A 226 -9.13 5.00 -14.61
C TYR A 226 -7.82 5.70 -14.24
N MET A 227 -7.53 5.80 -12.94
CA MET A 227 -6.30 6.41 -12.42
C MET A 227 -5.03 5.63 -12.79
N ALA A 228 -5.13 4.35 -13.17
CA ALA A 228 -4.03 3.55 -13.69
C ALA A 228 -3.75 3.82 -15.19
N GLY A 229 -4.53 4.69 -15.82
CA GLY A 229 -4.40 5.09 -17.22
C GLY A 229 -5.31 4.32 -18.17
N ASN A 230 -6.32 3.60 -17.67
CA ASN A 230 -7.29 2.92 -18.52
C ASN A 230 -8.48 3.83 -18.84
N ALA A 231 -9.05 3.66 -20.03
CA ALA A 231 -10.35 4.23 -20.37
C ALA A 231 -11.45 3.48 -19.60
N ASN A 232 -11.98 4.11 -18.56
CA ASN A 232 -13.07 3.59 -17.74
C ASN A 232 -14.07 4.73 -17.46
N PRO A 233 -15.26 4.71 -18.08
CA PRO A 233 -16.16 5.86 -18.07
C PRO A 233 -16.76 6.12 -16.68
N VAL A 234 -16.93 5.08 -15.85
CA VAL A 234 -17.36 5.22 -14.45
C VAL A 234 -16.28 5.92 -13.62
N GLY A 235 -15.03 5.47 -13.77
CA GLY A 235 -13.89 6.06 -13.07
C GLY A 235 -13.66 7.51 -13.49
N GLU A 236 -13.75 7.79 -14.79
CA GLU A 236 -13.62 9.13 -15.37
C GLU A 236 -14.67 10.09 -14.80
N LEU A 237 -15.95 9.71 -14.82
CA LEU A 237 -17.03 10.55 -14.32
C LEU A 237 -16.89 10.83 -12.81
N CYS A 238 -16.46 9.84 -12.02
CA CYS A 238 -16.15 10.05 -10.61
C CYS A 238 -15.03 11.08 -10.41
N VAL A 239 -13.94 10.97 -11.17
CA VAL A 239 -12.81 11.91 -11.10
C VAL A 239 -13.25 13.31 -11.52
N TRP A 240 -14.03 13.43 -12.58
CA TRP A 240 -14.60 14.69 -13.03
C TRP A 240 -15.46 15.32 -11.93
N ARG A 241 -16.34 14.54 -11.28
CA ARG A 241 -17.18 15.03 -10.19
C ARG A 241 -16.37 15.53 -8.99
N LEU A 242 -15.31 14.80 -8.62
CA LEU A 242 -14.39 15.25 -7.58
C LEU A 242 -13.67 16.55 -7.94
N ALA A 243 -13.38 16.77 -9.22
CA ALA A 243 -12.76 18.00 -9.69
C ALA A 243 -13.75 19.18 -9.66
N GLU A 244 -14.99 18.97 -10.11
CA GLU A 244 -16.06 19.98 -10.02
C GLU A 244 -16.32 20.44 -8.59
N ASP A 245 -16.39 19.49 -7.64
CA ASP A 245 -16.62 19.78 -6.22
C ASP A 245 -15.34 20.29 -5.50
N GLY A 246 -14.27 20.59 -6.25
CA GLY A 246 -13.00 21.14 -5.73
C GLY A 246 -12.16 20.19 -4.88
N THR A 247 -12.56 18.92 -4.76
CA THR A 247 -11.85 17.91 -3.94
C THR A 247 -10.60 17.38 -4.64
N GLY A 248 -10.68 17.17 -5.95
CA GLY A 248 -9.59 16.68 -6.79
C GLY A 248 -8.99 15.34 -6.32
N LEU A 249 -7.79 15.02 -6.84
CA LEU A 249 -7.08 13.77 -6.54
C LEU A 249 -5.87 13.95 -5.61
N GLU A 250 -5.45 15.20 -5.39
CA GLU A 250 -4.26 15.55 -4.65
C GLU A 250 -4.62 16.09 -3.26
N CYS A 251 -3.92 15.61 -2.23
CA CYS A 251 -4.01 16.18 -0.88
C CYS A 251 -2.98 17.29 -0.71
N ALA A 252 -3.34 18.35 0.02
CA ALA A 252 -2.41 19.42 0.34
C ALA A 252 -1.35 19.01 1.39
N ASP A 253 -1.71 18.11 2.31
CA ASP A 253 -0.95 17.88 3.56
C ASP A 253 0.13 16.79 3.48
N GLY A 254 0.13 15.96 2.44
CA GLY A 254 1.07 14.84 2.33
C GLY A 254 1.05 13.90 3.54
N ARG A 255 -0.07 13.73 4.25
CA ARG A 255 -0.13 13.02 5.55
C ARG A 255 0.40 11.57 5.55
N CYS A 256 0.50 10.95 4.38
CA CYS A 256 1.02 9.61 4.20
C CYS A 256 2.53 9.55 3.91
N VAL A 257 3.19 10.69 3.71
CA VAL A 257 4.64 10.77 3.48
C VAL A 257 5.38 10.19 4.70
N PRO A 258 6.37 9.30 4.48
CA PRO A 258 7.25 8.82 5.55
C PRO A 258 7.99 9.95 6.25
N ALA A 259 8.22 9.81 7.55
CA ALA A 259 9.08 10.75 8.25
C ALA A 259 10.53 10.46 7.85
N ARG A 260 11.18 11.43 7.21
CA ARG A 260 12.62 11.34 6.95
C ARG A 260 13.40 11.83 8.15
N VAL A 261 14.31 10.99 8.64
CA VAL A 261 15.13 11.25 9.80
C VAL A 261 16.58 10.84 9.58
N ALA A 262 17.48 11.35 10.41
CA ALA A 262 18.88 10.94 10.40
C ALA A 262 19.39 10.58 11.79
N ALA A 263 20.25 9.56 11.83
CA ALA A 263 21.00 9.16 13.01
C ALA A 263 22.50 9.21 12.69
N ILE A 264 23.25 9.97 13.49
CA ILE A 264 24.68 10.15 13.37
C ILE A 264 25.32 9.62 14.66
N ASN A 265 26.36 8.80 14.52
CA ASN A 265 27.07 8.20 15.64
C ASN A 265 28.57 8.54 15.53
N ALA A 266 29.09 9.28 16.51
CA ALA A 266 30.51 9.47 16.73
C ALA A 266 31.07 8.30 17.58
N GLY A 267 31.65 7.32 16.89
CA GLY A 267 32.34 6.19 17.52
C GLY A 267 33.82 6.48 17.76
N SER A 268 34.49 5.56 18.47
CA SER A 268 35.91 5.71 18.82
C SER A 268 36.84 5.79 17.61
N ASN A 269 36.55 5.03 16.55
CA ASN A 269 37.37 5.01 15.34
C ASN A 269 36.76 5.81 14.17
N SER A 270 35.44 5.89 14.11
CA SER A 270 34.74 6.46 12.96
C SER A 270 33.45 7.15 13.37
N ALA A 271 33.09 8.19 12.62
CA ALA A 271 31.77 8.77 12.61
C ALA A 271 30.94 8.10 11.49
N LYS A 272 29.67 7.79 11.78
CA LYS A 272 28.75 7.15 10.84
C LYS A 272 27.43 7.90 10.80
N ALA A 273 26.78 7.93 9.64
CA ALA A 273 25.44 8.49 9.50
C ALA A 273 24.52 7.57 8.70
N LEU A 274 23.25 7.58 9.06
CA LEU A 274 22.15 6.95 8.35
C LEU A 274 21.03 7.97 8.19
N VAL A 275 20.60 8.23 6.96
CA VAL A 275 19.37 8.93 6.63
C VAL A 275 18.35 7.91 6.18
N ALA A 276 17.16 7.92 6.75
CA ALA A 276 16.14 6.91 6.49
C ALA A 276 14.73 7.48 6.49
N ASP A 277 13.88 6.88 5.67
CA ASP A 277 12.43 7.05 5.72
C ASP A 277 11.85 6.08 6.74
N VAL A 278 11.03 6.59 7.66
CA VAL A 278 10.44 5.83 8.75
C VAL A 278 8.92 5.81 8.59
N VAL A 279 8.35 4.61 8.58
CA VAL A 279 6.92 4.38 8.36
C VAL A 279 6.35 3.61 9.55
N GLU A 280 5.25 4.11 10.13
CA GLU A 280 4.54 3.38 11.19
C GLU A 280 3.84 2.15 10.60
N ARG A 281 4.05 0.99 11.22
CA ARG A 281 3.31 -0.23 10.94
C ARG A 281 1.88 -0.03 11.44
N PRO A 282 0.86 -0.34 10.62
CA PRO A 282 -0.50 -0.41 11.13
C PRO A 282 -0.56 -1.43 12.28
N GLY A 283 -1.22 -1.05 13.37
CA GLY A 283 -1.38 -1.93 14.54
C GLY A 283 -2.08 -3.23 14.16
N ARG A 284 -1.76 -4.34 14.85
CA ARG A 284 -2.58 -5.55 14.77
C ARG A 284 -3.91 -5.25 15.46
N GLY A 285 -4.93 -4.88 14.68
CA GLY A 285 -6.31 -4.78 15.14
C GLY A 285 -6.94 -3.42 14.89
N PHE A 286 -7.66 -3.31 13.78
CA PHE A 286 -8.98 -2.68 13.69
C PHE A 286 -9.62 -3.18 12.39
N GLY A 287 -10.16 -4.40 12.44
CA GLY A 287 -11.18 -4.78 11.49
C GLY A 287 -12.38 -3.85 11.73
N LEU A 288 -12.86 -3.20 10.67
CA LEU A 288 -14.16 -2.52 10.69
C LEU A 288 -15.24 -3.58 10.97
N GLY A 289 -15.58 -3.77 12.25
CA GLY A 289 -16.56 -4.78 12.64
C GLY A 289 -16.52 -5.23 14.08
N SER A 290 -16.52 -4.32 15.06
CA SER A 290 -17.11 -4.59 16.38
C SER A 290 -17.27 -3.29 17.17
N ARG A 291 -18.51 -2.81 17.30
CA ARG A 291 -18.88 -1.89 18.37
C ARG A 291 -18.98 -2.71 19.66
N CYS A 292 -17.84 -2.97 20.29
CA CYS A 292 -17.85 -3.34 21.70
C CYS A 292 -16.87 -2.42 22.42
N ARG A 293 -17.42 -1.33 22.99
CA ARG A 293 -16.69 -0.49 23.93
C ARG A 293 -16.63 -1.24 25.25
N SER A 294 -15.52 -1.92 25.52
CA SER A 294 -15.09 -2.14 26.90
C SER A 294 -13.80 -1.36 27.13
N ARG A 295 -13.93 -0.27 27.89
CA ARG A 295 -12.82 0.33 28.64
C ARG A 295 -12.25 -0.78 29.53
N THR A 296 -10.96 -1.07 29.39
CA THR A 296 -9.95 -1.23 30.46
C THR A 296 -8.76 -2.03 29.95
N SER A 297 -7.68 -1.34 29.59
CA SER A 297 -6.31 -1.67 29.96
C SER A 297 -5.37 -0.73 29.19
N GLN A 298 -4.85 0.26 29.90
CA GLN A 298 -3.67 1.02 29.48
C GLN A 298 -2.45 0.09 29.52
N GLY A 299 -2.34 -0.81 28.55
CA GLY A 299 -1.09 -1.49 28.25
C GLY A 299 -0.23 -0.57 27.40
N ARG A 300 0.61 0.26 28.03
CA ARG A 300 1.74 0.91 27.36
C ARG A 300 2.71 -0.18 26.92
N SER A 301 2.45 -0.79 25.77
CA SER A 301 3.46 -1.58 25.07
C SER A 301 4.52 -0.61 24.56
N SER A 302 5.70 -0.67 25.17
CA SER A 302 6.91 0.02 24.74
C SER A 302 7.14 -0.22 23.24
N GLY A 303 6.94 0.83 22.44
CA GLY A 303 6.75 0.79 20.99
C GLY A 303 8.00 0.54 20.12
N PHE A 304 8.91 -0.33 20.55
CA PHE A 304 10.16 -0.60 19.82
C PHE A 304 9.99 -1.50 18.57
N GLY A 305 8.78 -2.00 18.28
CA GLY A 305 8.49 -2.83 17.09
C GLY A 305 7.51 -2.22 16.08
N ARG A 306 7.15 -0.93 16.25
CA ARG A 306 6.08 -0.27 15.46
C ARG A 306 6.55 0.38 14.16
N TRP A 307 7.84 0.51 13.91
CA TRP A 307 8.34 1.32 12.79
C TRP A 307 9.13 0.47 11.79
N LEU A 308 8.93 0.73 10.51
CA LEU A 308 9.76 0.21 9.42
C LEU A 308 10.72 1.31 9.00
N VAL A 309 11.99 0.96 8.81
CA VAL A 309 13.07 1.90 8.49
C VAL A 309 13.62 1.53 7.12
N PHE A 310 13.61 2.51 6.21
CA PHE A 310 14.10 2.35 4.84
C PHE A 310 15.27 3.29 4.62
N ARG A 311 16.47 2.73 4.40
CA ARG A 311 17.68 3.52 4.17
C ARG A 311 17.53 4.36 2.90
N VAL A 312 17.75 5.67 3.04
CA VAL A 312 17.84 6.64 1.95
C VAL A 312 19.31 6.86 1.58
N ALA A 313 20.14 7.15 2.58
CA ALA A 313 21.57 7.34 2.40
C ALA A 313 22.33 6.90 3.67
N SER A 314 23.62 6.61 3.52
CA SER A 314 24.50 6.34 4.67
C SER A 314 25.92 6.79 4.35
N GLY A 315 26.65 7.17 5.38
CA GLY A 315 28.05 7.59 5.26
C GLY A 315 28.91 7.12 6.42
N VAL A 316 30.21 6.99 6.17
CA VAL A 316 31.21 6.62 7.17
C VAL A 316 32.47 7.47 6.95
N ARG A 317 33.02 8.02 8.02
CA ARG A 317 34.31 8.74 8.04
C ARG A 317 35.17 8.18 9.16
N ILE A 318 36.41 7.83 8.85
CA ILE A 318 37.39 7.42 9.86
C ILE A 318 37.92 8.70 10.51
N THR A 319 37.78 8.81 11.83
CA THR A 319 38.12 10.02 12.59
C THR A 319 39.15 9.73 13.67
N GLY A 320 39.17 8.52 14.24
CA GLY A 320 40.13 8.15 15.29
C GLY A 320 39.93 8.90 16.60
N LEU A 321 38.70 9.27 16.95
CA LEU A 321 38.36 10.05 18.15
C LEU A 321 38.96 9.51 19.46
N GLY A 322 38.98 8.19 19.65
CA GLY A 322 39.51 7.52 20.84
C GLY A 322 41.00 7.15 20.75
N ARG A 323 41.73 7.61 19.73
CA ARG A 323 43.16 7.32 19.59
C ARG A 323 43.93 7.87 20.78
N GLY A 324 44.69 7.00 21.47
CA GLY A 324 45.48 7.38 22.64
C GLY A 324 44.69 7.56 23.93
N LEU A 325 43.38 7.25 23.94
CA LEU A 325 42.49 7.51 25.08
C LEU A 325 42.91 6.72 26.34
N GLU A 326 43.24 5.44 26.21
CA GLU A 326 43.63 4.61 27.36
C GLU A 326 44.97 5.04 27.97
N GLN A 327 45.87 5.61 27.18
CA GLN A 327 47.18 6.07 27.66
C GLN A 327 47.11 7.48 28.26
N THR A 328 46.35 8.37 27.63
CA THR A 328 46.36 9.81 27.96
C THR A 328 45.19 10.22 28.85
N GLY A 329 44.15 9.40 28.96
CA GLY A 329 42.89 9.75 29.60
C GLY A 329 42.02 10.72 28.80
N ARG A 330 42.44 11.14 27.60
CA ARG A 330 41.81 12.23 26.85
C ARG A 330 41.49 11.84 25.40
N LEU A 331 40.52 12.50 24.81
CA LEU A 331 40.20 12.32 23.38
C LEU A 331 41.31 12.91 22.49
N SER A 332 41.54 12.27 21.35
CA SER A 332 42.52 12.74 20.35
C SER A 332 42.12 14.10 19.80
N GLU A 333 43.01 15.08 19.82
CA GLU A 333 42.72 16.42 19.29
C GLU A 333 42.44 16.43 17.78
N ASP A 334 43.31 15.79 16.99
CA ASP A 334 43.09 15.54 15.56
C ASP A 334 41.80 14.74 15.33
N GLY A 335 41.54 13.73 16.17
CA GLY A 335 40.33 12.94 16.09
C GLY A 335 39.05 13.73 16.39
N ARG A 336 39.10 14.68 17.33
CA ARG A 336 38.01 15.61 17.62
C ARG A 336 37.72 16.49 16.40
N ALA A 337 38.75 17.13 15.83
CA ALA A 337 38.59 17.99 14.66
C ALA A 337 37.95 17.24 13.48
N LYS A 338 38.47 16.06 13.14
CA LYS A 338 37.91 15.19 12.10
C LYS A 338 36.50 14.71 12.40
N THR A 339 36.19 14.46 13.68
CA THR A 339 34.82 14.10 14.08
C THR A 339 33.86 15.28 13.91
N VAL A 340 34.22 16.49 14.31
CA VAL A 340 33.37 17.68 14.11
C VAL A 340 33.09 17.90 12.63
N GLU A 341 34.12 17.89 11.78
CA GLU A 341 33.96 18.01 10.33
C GLU A 341 33.02 16.92 9.75
N ALA A 342 33.19 15.67 10.19
CA ALA A 342 32.32 14.58 9.76
C ALA A 342 30.86 14.75 10.23
N LEU A 343 30.64 15.23 11.46
CA LEU A 343 29.31 15.51 11.99
C LEU A 343 28.61 16.62 11.19
N ASP A 344 29.31 17.71 10.88
CA ASP A 344 28.80 18.82 10.08
C ASP A 344 28.44 18.38 8.67
N MET A 345 29.33 17.63 8.01
CA MET A 345 29.10 17.06 6.69
C MET A 345 27.86 16.13 6.70
N PHE A 346 27.73 15.26 7.70
CA PHE A 346 26.58 14.36 7.80
C PHE A 346 25.28 15.09 8.13
N ALA A 347 25.32 16.13 8.96
CA ALA A 347 24.16 16.95 9.26
C ALA A 347 23.72 17.75 8.02
N ALA A 348 24.65 18.29 7.25
CA ALA A 348 24.37 18.96 5.98
C ALA A 348 23.72 17.99 4.96
N MET A 349 24.32 16.82 4.75
CA MET A 349 23.77 15.77 3.89
C MET A 349 22.35 15.36 4.33
N ALA A 350 22.11 15.20 5.64
CA ALA A 350 20.80 14.87 6.16
C ALA A 350 19.76 15.97 5.90
N ARG A 351 20.12 17.25 6.09
CA ARG A 351 19.25 18.39 5.81
C ARG A 351 18.92 18.51 4.32
N GLU A 352 19.92 18.36 3.46
CA GLU A 352 19.74 18.39 1.99
C GLU A 352 18.80 17.29 1.52
N LEU A 353 18.89 16.09 2.12
CA LEU A 353 17.98 14.98 1.84
C LEU A 353 16.58 15.16 2.44
N GLY A 354 16.33 16.23 3.20
CA GLY A 354 15.02 16.55 3.80
C GLY A 354 14.75 15.88 5.14
N ALA A 355 15.78 15.49 5.91
CA ALA A 355 15.58 14.97 7.25
C ALA A 355 15.02 16.05 8.19
N THR A 356 13.83 15.79 8.75
CA THR A 356 13.14 16.70 9.69
C THR A 356 13.68 16.63 11.11
N ARG A 357 14.35 15.51 11.44
CA ARG A 357 15.00 15.27 12.74
C ARG A 357 16.33 14.59 12.53
N ILE A 358 17.34 15.08 13.23
CA ILE A 358 18.70 14.57 13.19
C ILE A 358 19.11 14.31 14.65
N TRP A 359 19.46 13.07 14.95
CA TRP A 359 20.03 12.70 16.25
C TRP A 359 21.51 12.43 16.07
N ALA A 360 22.35 13.09 16.86
CA ALA A 360 23.76 12.79 16.97
C ALA A 360 24.05 12.18 18.35
N THR A 361 24.79 11.08 18.38
CA THR A 361 25.23 10.43 19.63
C THR A 361 26.73 10.24 19.62
N ALA A 362 27.37 10.43 20.77
CA ALA A 362 28.77 10.04 20.99
C ALA A 362 28.79 8.85 21.93
N THR A 363 29.59 7.83 21.60
CA THR A 363 29.49 6.51 22.27
C THR A 363 30.69 6.22 23.17
N ALA A 364 31.40 5.12 22.93
CA ALA A 364 32.33 4.53 23.90
C ALA A 364 33.51 5.44 24.25
N ALA A 365 34.17 6.05 23.26
CA ALA A 365 35.29 6.97 23.52
C ALA A 365 34.87 8.20 24.33
N ALA A 366 33.75 8.84 23.97
CA ALA A 366 33.28 10.02 24.69
C ALA A 366 32.87 9.69 26.13
N ARG A 367 32.16 8.58 26.36
CA ARG A 367 31.83 8.12 27.71
C ARG A 367 33.08 7.81 28.54
N ARG A 368 34.03 7.07 27.96
CA ARG A 368 35.28 6.69 28.63
C ARG A 368 36.15 7.91 28.95
N ALA A 369 36.17 8.91 28.08
CA ALA A 369 36.87 10.18 28.33
C ALA A 369 36.25 10.95 29.51
N VAL A 370 34.92 10.97 29.65
CA VAL A 370 34.25 11.53 30.85
C VAL A 370 34.66 10.77 32.11
N GLU A 371 34.64 9.42 32.09
CA GLU A 371 35.07 8.59 33.23
C GLU A 371 36.52 8.84 33.64
N LEU A 372 37.37 9.22 32.69
CA LEU A 372 38.78 9.55 32.89
C LEU A 372 39.04 11.04 33.20
N GLY A 373 37.99 11.86 33.29
CA GLY A 373 38.08 13.28 33.68
C GLY A 373 38.36 14.28 32.56
N ASP A 374 38.17 13.92 31.28
CA ASP A 374 38.34 14.84 30.14
C ASP A 374 37.10 15.73 29.91
N ASP A 375 36.86 16.66 30.84
CA ASP A 375 35.70 17.56 30.78
C ASP A 375 35.75 18.53 29.60
N GLY A 376 36.95 18.87 29.12
CA GLY A 376 37.18 19.82 28.02
C GLY A 376 36.99 19.19 26.64
N GLY A 377 37.52 17.98 26.42
CA GLY A 377 37.45 17.30 25.12
C GLY A 377 36.02 16.89 24.74
N VAL A 378 35.20 16.53 25.73
CA VAL A 378 33.80 16.14 25.52
C VAL A 378 32.89 17.37 25.34
N ARG A 379 33.19 18.49 26.00
CA ARG A 379 32.46 19.75 25.78
C ARG A 379 32.67 20.31 24.37
N ALA A 380 33.86 20.17 23.80
CA ALA A 380 34.15 20.61 22.43
C ALA A 380 33.41 19.80 21.34
N LEU A 381 32.83 18.64 21.69
CA LEU A 381 32.04 17.78 20.80
C LEU A 381 30.53 17.96 20.93
N LYS A 382 30.06 18.60 22.01
CA LYS A 382 28.65 18.93 22.24
C LYS A 382 28.30 20.23 21.55
#